data_AF-A0A9W7DEK7-F1
#
_entry.id   AF-A0A9W7DEK7-F1
#
_cell.length_a   1.000
_cell.length_b   1.000
_cell.length_c   1.000
_cell.angle_alpha   90.00
_cell.angle_beta   90.00
_cell.angle_gamma   90.00
#
_symmetry.space_group_name_H-M   'P 1'
#
loop_
_entity.id
_entity.type
_entity.pdbx_description
1 polymer ?
#
loop_
_entity_poly.entity_id
_entity_poly.type
_entity_poly.pdbx_seq_one_letter_code
_entity_poly.pdbx_strand_id
1 'polypeptide(L)'
;MNFSTLTLLSIFLTTAELTTASADPKSPTKLFQKSPYHRELFKGDSHQHHAHQRRDGSCSFPSDAGIVKLPSNNGWAMDNKCEDGKWCQYACPPGQLMAQWNPEVTTYSYPGSQDGGVYCNEGELELKVKDHDGYCYDGTGTAKVNNKASSNVAFCQTVLPGNEAMLIPTNIDGGSTETLAVPGTDYWAKTAAHYYVNPPGVSAEEGCVWGSTSNPYGNWSPYVAGFNQDDSGSTFGKIGWNPIYFEDSSPFKDKNPSFGLRLKCEDEGSCNGDECEINPKKVGLNKCSAQNLKSDGAAWCSITATGNSKVIVEVFDV
;
A
#
# COMPACT_ATOMS: atom_id res chain seq x y z
N MET A 1 2.99 0.36 -17.30
CA MET A 1 2.26 -0.40 -16.27
C MET A 1 2.58 -1.87 -16.50
N ASN A 2 3.37 -2.49 -15.62
CA ASN A 2 3.59 -3.93 -15.66
C ASN A 2 2.29 -4.62 -15.22
N PHE A 3 1.82 -5.59 -16.00
CA PHE A 3 0.57 -6.33 -15.77
C PHE A 3 0.50 -7.08 -14.42
N SER A 4 1.60 -7.17 -13.66
CA SER A 4 1.71 -7.94 -12.41
C SER A 4 1.12 -7.21 -11.17
N THR A 5 1.00 -5.87 -11.17
CA THR A 5 0.39 -5.14 -10.03
C THR A 5 -1.13 -5.28 -9.95
N LEU A 6 -1.83 -5.49 -11.08
CA LEU A 6 -3.30 -5.70 -11.08
C LEU A 6 -3.73 -7.02 -10.41
N THR A 7 -2.82 -8.00 -10.29
CA THR A 7 -3.16 -9.34 -9.80
C THR A 7 -3.17 -9.41 -8.27
N LEU A 8 -2.30 -8.69 -7.55
CA LEU A 8 -2.24 -8.76 -6.07
C LEU A 8 -3.49 -8.22 -5.34
N LEU A 9 -4.34 -7.44 -6.01
CA LEU A 9 -5.49 -6.77 -5.40
C LEU A 9 -6.70 -7.70 -5.19
N SER A 10 -6.80 -8.81 -5.93
CA SER A 10 -7.87 -9.80 -5.75
C SER A 10 -7.80 -10.53 -4.40
N ILE A 11 -6.68 -10.40 -3.67
CA ILE A 11 -6.45 -11.01 -2.37
C ILE A 11 -7.23 -10.29 -1.25
N PHE A 12 -7.41 -8.97 -1.29
CA PHE A 12 -7.93 -8.21 -0.13
C PHE A 12 -9.32 -7.57 -0.34
N LEU A 13 -9.84 -7.56 -1.58
CA LEU A 13 -11.20 -7.08 -1.86
C LEU A 13 -12.32 -8.07 -1.47
N THR A 14 -12.01 -9.35 -1.21
CA THR A 14 -13.02 -10.39 -0.94
C THR A 14 -13.71 -10.32 0.43
N THR A 15 -13.36 -9.38 1.31
CA THR A 15 -14.10 -9.15 2.57
C THR A 15 -15.03 -7.93 2.53
N ALA A 16 -15.09 -7.20 1.42
CA ALA A 16 -16.02 -6.07 1.24
C ALA A 16 -17.37 -6.46 0.60
N GLU A 17 -17.54 -7.71 0.14
CA GLU A 17 -18.80 -8.15 -0.48
C GLU A 17 -19.76 -8.76 0.55
N LEU A 18 -20.34 -7.91 1.38
CA LEU A 18 -21.65 -8.16 1.98
C LEU A 18 -22.35 -6.81 2.18
N THR A 19 -22.99 -6.38 1.09
CA THR A 19 -24.20 -5.53 0.97
C THR A 19 -24.04 -4.51 -0.17
N THR A 20 -24.56 -4.83 -1.34
CA THR A 20 -25.64 -4.08 -2.00
C THR A 20 -25.94 -4.65 -3.38
N ALA A 21 -27.20 -4.49 -3.77
CA ALA A 21 -27.89 -5.24 -4.79
C ALA A 21 -27.58 -4.81 -6.24
N SER A 22 -27.49 -5.82 -7.11
CA SER A 22 -28.07 -5.92 -8.46
C SER A 22 -28.46 -4.63 -9.18
N ALA A 23 -27.79 -4.35 -10.31
CA ALA A 23 -28.45 -3.77 -11.48
C ALA A 23 -27.80 -4.27 -12.79
N ASP A 24 -28.58 -5.00 -13.58
CA ASP A 24 -28.27 -5.48 -14.93
C ASP A 24 -28.31 -4.35 -15.99
N PRO A 25 -27.65 -4.53 -17.16
CA PRO A 25 -27.34 -3.46 -18.11
C PRO A 25 -28.37 -3.34 -19.24
N LYS A 26 -28.65 -2.10 -19.70
CA LYS A 26 -29.25 -1.86 -21.02
C LYS A 26 -28.70 -0.58 -21.67
N SER A 27 -27.96 -0.78 -22.77
CA SER A 27 -27.82 0.20 -23.86
C SER A 27 -29.05 0.06 -24.80
N PRO A 28 -29.46 1.12 -25.54
CA PRO A 28 -29.00 1.22 -26.94
C PRO A 28 -28.83 2.65 -27.52
N THR A 29 -27.74 2.82 -28.27
CA THR A 29 -27.57 3.35 -29.65
C THR A 29 -28.37 4.54 -30.26
N LYS A 30 -27.60 5.34 -31.03
CA LYS A 30 -27.89 6.26 -32.19
C LYS A 30 -28.13 7.75 -31.82
N LEU A 31 -27.68 8.76 -32.57
CA LEU A 31 -27.51 8.93 -34.02
C LEU A 31 -26.46 10.01 -34.38
N PHE A 32 -25.83 9.84 -35.53
CA PHE A 32 -25.04 10.82 -36.27
C PHE A 32 -25.87 12.03 -36.73
N GLN A 33 -25.26 13.24 -36.73
CA GLN A 33 -25.45 14.19 -37.84
C GLN A 33 -24.26 15.15 -37.99
N LYS A 34 -23.87 15.39 -39.24
CA LYS A 34 -22.70 16.14 -39.70
C LYS A 34 -23.10 17.55 -40.19
N SER A 35 -22.23 18.54 -39.91
CA SER A 35 -21.73 19.59 -40.85
C SER A 35 -22.62 20.82 -41.16
N PRO A 36 -22.11 21.98 -41.69
CA PRO A 36 -20.76 22.60 -41.71
C PRO A 36 -20.69 24.14 -41.43
N TYR A 37 -19.45 24.68 -41.49
CA TYR A 37 -19.01 26.05 -41.89
C TYR A 37 -19.23 27.24 -40.95
N HIS A 38 -18.15 27.82 -40.43
CA HIS A 38 -17.60 29.09 -40.96
C HIS A 38 -16.17 29.37 -40.48
N ARG A 39 -15.37 29.90 -41.41
CA ARG A 39 -14.00 30.39 -41.30
C ARG A 39 -14.08 31.91 -41.17
N GLU A 40 -13.46 32.51 -40.16
CA GLU A 40 -12.92 33.88 -40.28
C GLU A 40 -11.66 34.06 -39.43
N LEU A 41 -10.68 34.71 -40.07
CA LEU A 41 -9.41 35.17 -39.52
C LEU A 41 -9.64 36.46 -38.72
N PHE A 42 -9.02 36.56 -37.54
CA PHE A 42 -8.59 37.86 -37.02
C PHE A 42 -7.16 37.79 -36.50
N LYS A 43 -6.35 38.73 -36.97
CA LYS A 43 -4.95 38.99 -36.62
C LYS A 43 -4.88 39.93 -35.41
N GLY A 44 -3.90 39.66 -34.54
CA GLY A 44 -3.09 40.69 -33.88
C GLY A 44 -3.59 41.21 -32.53
N ASP A 45 -2.91 40.78 -31.45
CA ASP A 45 -2.14 41.72 -30.64
C ASP A 45 -1.08 40.96 -29.83
N SER A 46 0.19 41.31 -30.05
CA SER A 46 1.33 40.72 -29.36
C SER A 46 1.56 41.46 -28.04
N HIS A 47 0.91 40.99 -26.97
CA HIS A 47 1.32 41.34 -25.62
C HIS A 47 2.51 40.46 -25.22
N GLN A 48 3.70 41.05 -25.19
CA GLN A 48 4.85 40.50 -24.51
C GLN A 48 4.55 40.45 -23.01
N HIS A 49 3.98 39.34 -22.55
CA HIS A 49 4.12 38.96 -21.15
C HIS A 49 5.52 38.41 -20.98
N HIS A 50 6.28 39.03 -20.08
CA HIS A 50 7.56 38.53 -19.62
C HIS A 50 7.40 37.04 -19.28
N ALA A 51 7.97 36.17 -20.11
CA ALA A 51 8.13 34.78 -19.77
C ALA A 51 9.09 34.75 -18.58
N HIS A 52 8.52 34.68 -17.37
CA HIS A 52 9.25 34.19 -16.22
C HIS A 52 9.87 32.88 -16.67
N GLN A 53 11.20 32.81 -16.70
CA GLN A 53 11.91 31.55 -16.86
C GLN A 53 11.32 30.62 -15.80
N ARG A 54 10.53 29.63 -16.25
CA ARG A 54 9.96 28.63 -15.35
C ARG A 54 11.16 28.05 -14.61
N ARG A 55 11.23 28.29 -13.29
CA ARG A 55 12.09 27.49 -12.42
C ARG A 55 11.78 26.05 -12.77
N ASP A 56 12.81 25.23 -12.91
CA ASP A 56 12.66 23.78 -13.10
C ASP A 56 11.61 23.30 -12.10
N GLY A 57 10.38 23.00 -12.56
CA GLY A 57 9.15 23.11 -11.78
C GLY A 57 8.98 22.04 -10.69
N SER A 58 10.03 21.30 -10.36
CA SER A 58 9.99 20.24 -9.38
C SER A 58 9.89 20.77 -7.95
N CYS A 59 9.08 20.12 -7.12
CA CYS A 59 9.04 20.42 -5.70
C CYS A 59 10.11 19.65 -4.93
N SER A 60 10.67 20.31 -3.92
CA SER A 60 11.68 19.72 -3.04
C SER A 60 11.03 18.88 -1.93
N PHE A 61 11.68 17.80 -1.52
CA PHE A 61 11.23 16.97 -0.42
C PHE A 61 11.26 17.77 0.91
N PRO A 62 10.15 17.84 1.67
CA PRO A 62 10.06 18.67 2.86
C PRO A 62 10.67 17.94 4.06
N SER A 63 12.00 18.05 4.21
CA SER A 63 12.77 17.29 5.21
C SER A 63 12.39 17.60 6.67
N ASP A 64 11.79 18.76 6.93
CA ASP A 64 11.37 19.20 8.27
C ASP A 64 9.89 18.89 8.58
N ALA A 65 9.19 18.18 7.69
CA ALA A 65 7.75 17.91 7.82
C ALA A 65 7.40 16.67 8.68
N GLY A 66 8.40 16.06 9.34
CA GLY A 66 8.18 14.85 10.15
C GLY A 66 7.87 13.60 9.33
N ILE A 67 8.14 13.62 8.02
CA ILE A 67 7.99 12.49 7.10
C ILE A 67 9.31 11.75 6.92
N VAL A 68 9.24 10.47 6.52
CA VAL A 68 10.41 9.61 6.35
C VAL A 68 11.06 9.89 5.00
N LYS A 69 12.33 10.29 5.02
CA LYS A 69 13.13 10.49 3.82
C LYS A 69 13.66 9.15 3.30
N LEU A 70 13.11 8.66 2.20
CA LEU A 70 13.61 7.45 1.56
C LEU A 70 14.96 7.68 0.86
N PRO A 71 15.82 6.64 0.77
CA PRO A 71 17.11 6.76 0.08
C PRO A 71 16.95 6.96 -1.44
N SER A 72 15.84 6.47 -2.02
CA SER A 72 15.49 6.63 -3.42
C SER A 72 14.82 7.98 -3.70
N ASN A 73 14.91 8.42 -4.96
CA ASN A 73 14.15 9.54 -5.52
C ASN A 73 14.10 10.80 -4.63
N ASN A 74 15.25 11.19 -4.07
CA ASN A 74 15.41 12.38 -3.21
C ASN A 74 14.50 12.41 -1.97
N GLY A 75 14.03 11.26 -1.48
CA GLY A 75 13.17 11.17 -0.30
C GLY A 75 11.75 10.70 -0.59
N TRP A 76 11.28 10.82 -1.83
CA TRP A 76 9.91 10.54 -2.21
C TRP A 76 9.63 9.03 -2.32
N ALA A 77 8.40 8.63 -1.96
CA ALA A 77 7.91 7.26 -2.06
C ALA A 77 7.22 7.01 -3.41
N MET A 78 7.94 7.26 -4.50
CA MET A 78 7.45 7.09 -5.87
C MET A 78 8.63 6.91 -6.83
N ASP A 79 8.38 6.36 -8.02
CA ASP A 79 9.43 6.11 -9.02
C ASP A 79 9.80 7.36 -9.83
N ASN A 80 8.85 8.28 -10.00
CA ASN A 80 9.02 9.49 -10.81
C ASN A 80 9.40 10.68 -9.94
N LYS A 81 10.06 11.69 -10.52
CA LYS A 81 10.33 12.95 -9.80
C LYS A 81 9.01 13.62 -9.40
N CYS A 82 9.05 14.35 -8.28
CA CYS A 82 7.98 15.25 -7.87
C CYS A 82 8.03 16.52 -8.73
N GLU A 83 7.31 16.50 -9.84
CA GLU A 83 7.25 17.58 -10.83
C GLU A 83 6.03 18.50 -10.62
N ASP A 84 6.09 19.71 -11.18
CA ASP A 84 4.98 20.65 -11.22
C ASP A 84 3.69 19.98 -11.74
N GLY A 85 2.57 20.26 -11.07
CA GLY A 85 1.26 19.72 -11.42
C GLY A 85 1.09 18.23 -11.13
N LYS A 86 1.94 17.63 -10.28
CA LYS A 86 1.87 16.21 -9.89
C LYS A 86 1.56 16.04 -8.41
N TRP A 87 1.01 14.88 -8.09
CA TRP A 87 0.90 14.35 -6.74
C TRP A 87 2.19 13.62 -6.37
N CYS A 88 2.77 14.00 -5.24
CA CYS A 88 4.06 13.55 -4.78
C CYS A 88 3.91 12.70 -3.53
N GLN A 89 4.07 11.40 -3.70
CA GLN A 89 3.87 10.38 -2.67
C GLN A 89 5.07 10.33 -1.73
N TYR A 90 4.83 10.16 -0.44
CA TYR A 90 5.86 10.16 0.60
C TYR A 90 5.61 9.08 1.64
N ALA A 91 6.62 8.81 2.47
CA ALA A 91 6.55 7.83 3.53
C ALA A 91 6.25 8.51 4.88
N CYS A 92 5.29 7.96 5.61
CA CYS A 92 5.03 8.35 7.00
C CYS A 92 5.81 7.46 7.98
N PRO A 93 6.07 7.95 9.21
CA PRO A 93 6.64 7.12 10.28
C PRO A 93 5.82 5.84 10.54
N PRO A 94 6.43 4.79 11.13
CA PRO A 94 5.71 3.59 11.54
C PRO A 94 4.43 3.89 12.34
N GLY A 95 3.35 3.20 12.01
CA GLY A 95 2.03 3.40 12.62
C GLY A 95 1.19 4.52 11.99
N GLN A 96 1.76 5.35 11.11
CA GLN A 96 1.07 6.49 10.50
C GLN A 96 0.73 6.28 9.02
N LEU A 97 -0.30 6.97 8.56
CA LEU A 97 -0.78 6.98 7.18
C LEU A 97 -0.55 8.34 6.53
N MET A 98 -0.41 8.36 5.20
CA MET A 98 -0.41 9.62 4.44
C MET A 98 -1.74 10.34 4.67
N ALA A 99 -1.68 11.62 5.05
CA ALA A 99 -2.84 12.47 5.26
C ALA A 99 -3.32 13.20 4.00
N GLN A 100 -2.56 13.12 2.90
CA GLN A 100 -2.77 13.94 1.71
C GLN A 100 -2.92 13.08 0.46
N TRP A 101 -3.85 13.49 -0.40
CA TRP A 101 -4.19 12.89 -1.69
C TRP A 101 -5.14 13.83 -2.44
N ASN A 102 -5.54 13.46 -3.65
CA ASN A 102 -6.57 14.17 -4.40
C ASN A 102 -7.97 13.97 -3.81
N PRO A 103 -8.58 14.99 -3.16
CA PRO A 103 -9.87 14.83 -2.49
C PRO A 103 -11.02 14.54 -3.46
N GLU A 104 -10.86 14.84 -4.75
CA GLU A 104 -11.85 14.55 -5.79
C GLU A 104 -11.84 13.05 -6.18
N VAL A 105 -10.78 12.31 -5.84
CA VAL A 105 -10.68 10.86 -6.09
C VAL A 105 -11.17 10.10 -4.87
N THR A 106 -12.41 9.60 -4.96
CA THR A 106 -13.08 8.88 -3.86
C THR A 106 -13.18 7.38 -4.09
N THR A 107 -12.66 6.87 -5.22
CA THR A 107 -12.71 5.45 -5.58
C THR A 107 -11.34 4.92 -5.92
N TYR A 108 -11.14 3.64 -5.67
CA TYR A 108 -9.96 2.92 -6.12
C TYR A 108 -10.08 2.66 -7.62
N SER A 109 -9.73 3.65 -8.45
CA SER A 109 -9.76 3.51 -9.91
C SER A 109 -8.57 4.22 -10.56
N TYR A 110 -7.91 3.53 -11.48
CA TYR A 110 -6.84 4.13 -12.27
C TYR A 110 -7.43 5.12 -13.31
N PRO A 111 -6.81 6.31 -13.52
CA PRO A 111 -5.55 6.76 -12.95
C PRO A 111 -5.65 7.44 -11.58
N GLY A 112 -6.86 7.78 -11.12
CA GLY A 112 -7.05 8.55 -9.89
C GLY A 112 -6.41 7.92 -8.65
N SER A 113 -6.34 6.59 -8.56
CA SER A 113 -5.68 5.88 -7.45
C SER A 113 -4.20 6.21 -7.28
N GLN A 114 -3.56 6.82 -8.28
CA GLN A 114 -2.17 7.26 -8.24
C GLN A 114 -1.98 8.65 -7.63
N ASP A 115 -3.07 9.41 -7.45
CA ASP A 115 -3.04 10.80 -7.02
C ASP A 115 -2.94 10.91 -5.48
N GLY A 116 -1.93 10.27 -4.91
CA GLY A 116 -1.63 10.30 -3.47
C GLY A 116 -0.46 11.20 -3.09
N GLY A 117 -0.44 11.61 -1.83
CA GLY A 117 0.56 12.50 -1.27
C GLY A 117 0.21 13.98 -1.45
N VAL A 118 1.22 14.84 -1.47
CA VAL A 118 1.05 16.31 -1.57
C VAL A 118 1.06 16.77 -3.01
N TYR A 119 0.36 17.86 -3.31
CA TYR A 119 0.32 18.40 -4.67
C TYR A 119 1.47 19.39 -4.88
N CYS A 120 2.22 19.25 -5.96
CA CYS A 120 3.23 20.21 -6.38
C CYS A 120 2.60 21.27 -7.28
N ASN A 121 2.57 22.52 -6.84
CA ASN A 121 2.04 23.66 -7.57
C ASN A 121 3.12 24.73 -7.73
N GLU A 122 3.63 24.89 -8.96
CA GLU A 122 4.65 25.86 -9.34
C GLU A 122 5.94 25.78 -8.48
N GLY A 123 6.29 24.57 -8.04
CA GLY A 123 7.45 24.30 -7.18
C GLY A 123 7.17 24.42 -5.67
N GLU A 124 5.93 24.73 -5.28
CA GLU A 124 5.47 24.76 -3.88
C GLU A 124 4.60 23.54 -3.56
N LEU A 125 4.73 23.01 -2.34
CA LEU A 125 3.93 21.88 -1.88
C LEU A 125 2.62 22.36 -1.26
N GLU A 126 1.50 21.79 -1.69
CA GLU A 126 0.17 22.10 -1.20
C GLU A 126 -0.47 20.87 -0.54
N LEU A 127 -0.99 21.07 0.68
CA LEU A 127 -1.86 20.13 1.36
C LEU A 127 -3.30 20.36 0.86
N LYS A 128 -3.93 19.31 0.34
CA LYS A 128 -5.23 19.38 -0.34
C LYS A 128 -6.36 18.76 0.46
N VAL A 129 -6.06 17.85 1.38
CA VAL A 129 -7.02 17.27 2.31
C VAL A 129 -7.04 18.16 3.56
N LYS A 130 -8.17 18.81 3.80
CA LYS A 130 -8.33 19.82 4.86
C LYS A 130 -8.73 19.24 6.21
N ASP A 131 -9.28 18.02 6.21
CA ASP A 131 -9.75 17.35 7.42
C ASP A 131 -8.61 16.67 8.20
N HIS A 132 -7.39 16.67 7.66
CA HIS A 132 -6.19 16.22 8.33
C HIS A 132 -5.18 17.35 8.44
N ASP A 133 -4.58 17.47 9.63
CA ASP A 133 -3.48 18.40 9.87
C ASP A 133 -2.16 17.80 9.37
N GLY A 134 -1.53 18.45 8.40
CA GLY A 134 -0.17 18.12 7.97
C GLY A 134 -0.07 16.93 7.00
N TYR A 135 1.08 16.24 7.05
CA TYR A 135 1.46 15.21 6.08
C TYR A 135 1.06 13.81 6.53
N CYS A 136 1.12 13.51 7.83
CA CYS A 136 0.86 12.17 8.34
C CYS A 136 -0.10 12.25 9.52
N TYR A 137 -0.90 11.20 9.68
CA TYR A 137 -1.74 11.02 10.86
C TYR A 137 -1.64 9.59 11.37
N ASP A 138 -1.90 9.39 12.66
CA ASP A 138 -1.85 8.07 13.27
C ASP A 138 -2.95 7.18 12.68
N GLY A 139 -2.59 5.95 12.30
CA GLY A 139 -3.58 4.91 12.03
C GLY A 139 -4.31 4.51 13.32
N THR A 140 -5.20 3.53 13.22
CA THR A 140 -6.04 3.12 14.36
C THR A 140 -5.26 2.51 15.54
N GLY A 141 -3.98 2.17 15.33
CA GLY A 141 -3.12 1.60 16.37
C GLY A 141 -3.47 0.15 16.75
N THR A 142 -4.24 -0.54 15.91
CA THR A 142 -4.79 -1.87 16.21
C THR A 142 -4.02 -3.03 15.57
N ALA A 143 -2.86 -2.79 14.96
CA ALA A 143 -1.94 -3.86 14.54
C ALA A 143 -0.52 -3.62 15.02
N LYS A 144 0.15 -4.67 15.50
CA LYS A 144 1.55 -4.64 15.91
C LYS A 144 2.30 -5.84 15.34
N VAL A 145 3.60 -5.66 15.12
CA VAL A 145 4.52 -6.77 14.84
C VAL A 145 5.30 -7.08 16.10
N ASN A 146 5.30 -8.33 16.52
CA ASN A 146 6.19 -8.86 17.55
C ASN A 146 7.27 -9.71 16.87
N ASN A 147 8.47 -9.16 16.74
CA ASN A 147 9.56 -9.86 16.08
C ASN A 147 10.27 -10.80 17.07
N LYS A 148 9.98 -12.10 16.97
CA LYS A 148 10.67 -13.15 17.75
C LYS A 148 11.83 -13.78 17.00
N ALA A 149 12.11 -13.35 15.77
CA ALA A 149 13.31 -13.75 15.07
C ALA A 149 14.54 -13.10 15.70
N SER A 150 15.70 -13.71 15.49
CA SER A 150 16.98 -13.27 16.04
C SER A 150 17.51 -11.97 15.41
N SER A 151 17.03 -11.59 14.23
CA SER A 151 17.46 -10.41 13.47
C SER A 151 16.28 -9.47 13.21
N ASN A 152 16.58 -8.25 12.75
CA ASN A 152 15.55 -7.30 12.36
C ASN A 152 14.65 -7.87 11.25
N VAL A 153 13.42 -7.36 11.13
CA VAL A 153 12.52 -7.65 10.01
C VAL A 153 11.95 -6.35 9.47
N ALA A 154 11.94 -6.21 8.14
CA ALA A 154 11.38 -5.05 7.46
C ALA A 154 9.98 -5.37 6.90
N PHE A 155 8.97 -4.65 7.40
CA PHE A 155 7.63 -4.60 6.84
C PHE A 155 7.54 -3.35 5.95
N CYS A 156 7.28 -3.55 4.66
CA CYS A 156 7.26 -2.49 3.67
C CYS A 156 5.83 -2.24 3.21
N GLN A 157 5.23 -1.15 3.69
CA GLN A 157 3.90 -0.75 3.29
C GLN A 157 3.88 -0.29 1.83
N THR A 158 2.83 -0.70 1.11
CA THR A 158 2.57 -0.21 -0.24
C THR A 158 2.13 1.26 -0.21
N VAL A 159 2.65 2.06 -1.13
CA VAL A 159 2.27 3.46 -1.26
C VAL A 159 0.85 3.55 -1.86
N LEU A 160 -0.13 3.84 -1.00
CA LEU A 160 -1.53 3.95 -1.38
C LEU A 160 -2.17 5.14 -0.65
N PRO A 161 -3.00 5.99 -1.31
CA PRO A 161 -3.06 6.15 -2.76
C PRO A 161 -1.67 6.43 -3.34
N GLY A 162 -1.39 5.90 -4.53
CA GLY A 162 -0.08 6.04 -5.15
C GLY A 162 0.28 4.89 -6.08
N ASN A 163 1.58 4.70 -6.30
CA ASN A 163 2.10 3.71 -7.25
C ASN A 163 2.01 2.25 -6.76
N GLU A 164 1.54 2.03 -5.53
CA GLU A 164 1.40 0.72 -4.89
C GLU A 164 2.69 -0.07 -4.71
N ALA A 165 3.85 0.57 -4.95
CA ALA A 165 5.14 -0.03 -4.66
C ALA A 165 5.33 -0.11 -3.13
N MET A 166 6.02 -1.16 -2.67
CA MET A 166 6.29 -1.43 -1.26
C MET A 166 7.47 -0.60 -0.71
N LEU A 167 7.29 0.71 -0.62
CA LEU A 167 8.38 1.65 -0.36
C LEU A 167 8.41 2.23 1.06
N ILE A 168 7.30 2.16 1.80
CA ILE A 168 7.18 2.82 3.11
C ILE A 168 7.67 1.86 4.20
N PRO A 169 8.81 2.13 4.87
CA PRO A 169 9.45 1.15 5.73
C PRO A 169 8.93 1.16 7.16
N THR A 170 8.81 -0.02 7.75
CA THR A 170 8.79 -0.24 9.19
C THR A 170 9.82 -1.32 9.52
N ASN A 171 10.90 -0.95 10.19
CA ASN A 171 11.92 -1.88 10.65
C ASN A 171 11.64 -2.27 12.11
N ILE A 172 11.64 -3.57 12.40
CA ILE A 172 11.42 -4.10 13.75
C ILE A 172 12.63 -4.92 14.15
N ASP A 173 13.39 -4.46 15.14
CA ASP A 173 14.56 -5.18 15.64
C ASP A 173 14.18 -6.53 16.27
N GLY A 174 15.13 -7.46 16.30
CA GLY A 174 14.92 -8.78 16.93
C GLY A 174 14.53 -8.63 18.41
N GLY A 175 13.48 -9.33 18.82
CA GLY A 175 12.91 -9.25 20.17
C GLY A 175 12.09 -7.99 20.46
N SER A 176 11.92 -7.09 19.48
CA SER A 176 11.20 -5.83 19.65
C SER A 176 9.77 -5.89 19.09
N THR A 177 9.00 -4.85 19.36
CA THR A 177 7.62 -4.70 18.88
C THR A 177 7.42 -3.32 18.33
N GLU A 178 6.79 -3.22 17.16
CA GLU A 178 6.42 -1.95 16.52
C GLU A 178 4.96 -1.97 16.08
N THR A 179 4.37 -0.77 15.99
CA THR A 179 3.00 -0.59 15.50
C THR A 179 2.99 -0.48 13.98
N LEU A 180 2.05 -1.14 13.32
CA LEU A 180 1.79 -0.97 11.88
C LEU A 180 0.71 0.07 11.66
N ALA A 181 0.79 0.80 10.54
CA ALA A 181 -0.28 1.68 10.12
C ALA A 181 -1.51 0.84 9.71
N VAL A 182 -2.65 1.17 10.31
CA VAL A 182 -3.94 0.51 10.04
C VAL A 182 -4.95 1.60 9.69
N PRO A 183 -5.50 1.60 8.47
CA PRO A 183 -6.54 2.53 8.09
C PRO A 183 -7.88 2.23 8.77
N GLY A 184 -8.58 3.30 9.17
CA GLY A 184 -10.00 3.28 9.44
C GLY A 184 -10.82 3.47 8.16
N THR A 185 -12.15 3.54 8.30
CA THR A 185 -13.08 3.73 7.18
C THR A 185 -13.07 5.15 6.60
N ASP A 186 -12.43 6.08 7.30
CA ASP A 186 -12.21 7.47 6.92
C ASP A 186 -11.02 7.64 5.96
N TYR A 187 -10.15 6.63 5.88
CA TYR A 187 -9.03 6.67 4.96
C TYR A 187 -9.46 6.61 3.50
N TRP A 188 -8.60 7.11 2.62
CA TRP A 188 -8.82 7.22 1.18
C TRP A 188 -9.47 5.94 0.60
N ALA A 189 -10.64 6.13 -0.03
CA ALA A 189 -11.46 5.09 -0.64
C ALA A 189 -11.76 3.88 0.27
N LYS A 190 -11.75 4.05 1.60
CA LYS A 190 -11.95 3.00 2.62
C LYS A 190 -11.00 1.81 2.47
N THR A 191 -9.77 2.09 2.03
CA THR A 191 -8.78 1.07 1.69
C THR A 191 -8.10 0.47 2.93
N ALA A 192 -7.42 -0.65 2.72
CA ALA A 192 -6.58 -1.29 3.72
C ALA A 192 -5.09 -0.92 3.49
N ALA A 193 -4.27 -1.07 4.53
CA ALA A 193 -2.82 -1.02 4.38
C ALA A 193 -2.30 -2.42 4.06
N HIS A 194 -1.44 -2.53 3.04
CA HIS A 194 -0.77 -3.76 2.64
C HIS A 194 0.73 -3.66 2.85
N TYR A 195 1.35 -4.77 3.24
CA TYR A 195 2.75 -4.88 3.59
C TYR A 195 3.40 -6.07 2.91
N TYR A 196 4.60 -5.87 2.39
CA TYR A 196 5.53 -6.94 2.05
C TYR A 196 6.41 -7.22 3.26
N VAL A 197 6.55 -8.49 3.62
CA VAL A 197 7.32 -8.90 4.80
C VAL A 197 8.62 -9.54 4.33
N ASN A 198 9.74 -8.84 4.55
CA ASN A 198 11.05 -9.31 4.13
C ASN A 198 11.60 -10.38 5.09
N PRO A 199 12.54 -11.24 4.63
CA PRO A 199 13.23 -12.18 5.51
C PRO A 199 13.97 -11.48 6.66
N PRO A 200 14.04 -12.10 7.86
CA PRO A 200 14.87 -11.58 8.95
C PRO A 200 16.32 -11.36 8.53
N GLY A 201 16.90 -10.23 8.96
CA GLY A 201 18.26 -9.79 8.62
C GLY A 201 18.35 -8.94 7.35
N VAL A 202 17.27 -8.74 6.60
CA VAL A 202 17.21 -7.77 5.50
C VAL A 202 16.84 -6.40 6.07
N SER A 203 17.64 -5.38 5.79
CA SER A 203 17.37 -4.01 6.23
C SER A 203 16.15 -3.40 5.53
N ALA A 204 15.58 -2.34 6.10
CA ALA A 204 14.49 -1.62 5.44
C ALA A 204 14.94 -0.97 4.12
N GLU A 205 16.18 -0.48 4.08
CA GLU A 205 16.78 0.14 2.88
C GLU A 205 16.97 -0.86 1.74
N GLU A 206 17.27 -2.13 2.05
CA GLU A 206 17.41 -3.19 1.05
C GLU A 206 16.08 -3.87 0.71
N GLY A 207 15.17 -3.94 1.68
CA GLY A 207 13.91 -4.69 1.59
C GLY A 207 12.72 -3.87 1.10
N CYS A 208 12.68 -2.55 1.35
CA CYS A 208 11.56 -1.69 0.93
C CYS A 208 11.84 -1.01 -0.40
N VAL A 209 12.17 -1.83 -1.39
CA VAL A 209 12.48 -1.43 -2.77
C VAL A 209 11.86 -2.43 -3.73
N TRP A 210 11.66 -1.99 -4.98
CA TRP A 210 11.43 -2.94 -6.06
C TRP A 210 12.74 -3.65 -6.39
N GLY A 211 12.83 -4.94 -6.05
CA GLY A 211 14.07 -5.71 -6.04
C GLY A 211 14.42 -6.37 -7.38
N SER A 212 15.47 -7.20 -7.34
CA SER A 212 15.87 -8.06 -8.46
C SER A 212 15.71 -9.53 -8.09
N THR A 213 15.72 -10.41 -9.09
CA THR A 213 15.67 -11.87 -8.89
C THR A 213 16.94 -12.46 -8.27
N SER A 214 17.90 -11.62 -7.85
CA SER A 214 19.12 -12.07 -7.18
C SER A 214 18.85 -12.53 -5.74
N ASN A 215 17.84 -11.97 -5.07
CA ASN A 215 17.53 -12.26 -3.67
C ASN A 215 16.01 -12.27 -3.38
N PRO A 216 15.52 -13.02 -2.36
CA PRO A 216 14.10 -13.19 -2.05
C PRO A 216 13.56 -12.08 -1.13
N TYR A 217 13.79 -10.81 -1.48
CA TYR A 217 13.30 -9.64 -0.73
C TYR A 217 12.79 -8.55 -1.69
N GLY A 218 12.22 -7.48 -1.15
CA GLY A 218 11.49 -6.49 -1.95
C GLY A 218 10.18 -7.07 -2.46
N ASN A 219 9.86 -6.81 -3.73
CA ASN A 219 8.71 -7.43 -4.40
C ASN A 219 8.80 -8.97 -4.48
N TRP A 220 9.98 -9.57 -4.27
CA TRP A 220 10.22 -11.02 -4.21
C TRP A 220 10.19 -11.58 -2.79
N SER A 221 9.80 -10.79 -1.79
CA SER A 221 9.63 -11.31 -0.43
C SER A 221 8.57 -12.43 -0.41
N PRO A 222 8.70 -13.43 0.49
CA PRO A 222 7.81 -14.59 0.45
C PRO A 222 6.41 -14.31 0.97
N TYR A 223 6.24 -13.30 1.82
CA TYR A 223 5.00 -13.07 2.55
C TYR A 223 4.50 -11.64 2.40
N VAL A 224 3.18 -11.52 2.47
CA VAL A 224 2.46 -10.25 2.54
C VAL A 224 1.53 -10.26 3.75
N ALA A 225 1.21 -9.07 4.26
CA ALA A 225 0.23 -8.85 5.31
C ALA A 225 -0.70 -7.68 4.94
N GLY A 226 -1.91 -7.67 5.47
CA GLY A 226 -2.85 -6.57 5.25
C GLY A 226 -3.79 -6.34 6.44
N PHE A 227 -4.11 -5.06 6.67
CA PHE A 227 -4.87 -4.61 7.84
C PHE A 227 -5.80 -3.44 7.52
N ASN A 228 -6.98 -3.46 8.13
CA ASN A 228 -7.92 -2.34 8.20
C ASN A 228 -8.83 -2.49 9.43
N GLN A 229 -9.44 -1.40 9.86
CA GLN A 229 -10.47 -1.39 10.91
C GLN A 229 -11.79 -0.83 10.38
N ASP A 230 -12.91 -1.43 10.77
CA ASP A 230 -14.24 -0.90 10.50
C ASP A 230 -14.78 -0.02 11.64
N ASP A 231 -15.92 0.63 11.39
CA ASP A 231 -16.59 1.52 12.36
C ASP A 231 -17.11 0.79 13.61
N SER A 232 -17.17 -0.55 13.60
CA SER A 232 -17.53 -1.34 14.78
C SER A 232 -16.34 -1.56 15.73
N GLY A 233 -15.15 -1.10 15.33
CA GLY A 233 -13.91 -1.35 16.05
C GLY A 233 -13.31 -2.72 15.75
N SER A 234 -13.79 -3.42 14.72
CA SER A 234 -13.25 -4.72 14.31
C SER A 234 -12.03 -4.51 13.41
N THR A 235 -10.89 -5.03 13.84
CA THR A 235 -9.63 -5.02 13.07
C THR A 235 -9.48 -6.34 12.34
N PHE A 236 -9.35 -6.25 11.02
CA PHE A 236 -9.12 -7.40 10.15
C PHE A 236 -7.62 -7.54 9.92
N GLY A 237 -7.07 -8.72 10.23
CA GLY A 237 -5.68 -9.03 10.01
C GLY A 237 -5.54 -10.23 9.07
N LYS A 238 -4.76 -10.08 8.01
CA LYS A 238 -4.51 -11.14 7.05
C LYS A 238 -3.02 -11.28 6.77
N ILE A 239 -2.55 -12.52 6.70
CA ILE A 239 -1.21 -12.88 6.22
C ILE A 239 -1.34 -13.88 5.10
N GLY A 240 -0.41 -13.84 4.16
CA GLY A 240 -0.38 -14.75 3.04
C GLY A 240 1.01 -14.89 2.45
N TRP A 241 1.15 -15.90 1.61
CA TRP A 241 2.25 -15.93 0.67
C TRP A 241 2.06 -14.83 -0.38
N ASN A 242 3.17 -14.24 -0.82
CA ASN A 242 3.20 -13.30 -1.93
C ASN A 242 3.01 -14.06 -3.26
N PRO A 243 2.01 -13.76 -4.09
CA PRO A 243 1.86 -14.35 -5.41
C PRO A 243 3.10 -14.22 -6.30
N ILE A 244 3.80 -13.08 -6.24
CA ILE A 244 5.02 -12.84 -7.02
C ILE A 244 6.09 -13.89 -6.68
N TYR A 245 6.11 -14.39 -5.44
CA TYR A 245 7.03 -15.45 -5.04
C TYR A 245 6.88 -16.73 -5.89
N PHE A 246 5.68 -16.98 -6.43
CA PHE A 246 5.33 -18.17 -7.22
C PHE A 246 5.24 -17.93 -8.73
N GLU A 247 5.45 -16.71 -9.20
CA GLU A 247 5.52 -16.44 -10.65
C GLU A 247 6.67 -17.21 -11.30
N ASP A 248 6.56 -17.48 -12.60
CA ASP A 248 7.60 -18.20 -13.35
C ASP A 248 8.94 -17.47 -13.39
N SER A 249 8.89 -16.14 -13.26
CA SER A 249 10.03 -15.23 -13.14
C SER A 249 10.77 -15.35 -11.80
N SER A 250 10.15 -15.93 -10.77
CA SER A 250 10.74 -16.10 -9.44
C SER A 250 11.65 -17.33 -9.37
N PRO A 251 12.97 -17.17 -9.12
CA PRO A 251 13.87 -18.30 -8.85
C PRO A 251 13.69 -18.88 -7.43
N PHE A 252 12.75 -18.35 -6.65
CA PHE A 252 12.48 -18.74 -5.27
C PHE A 252 11.21 -19.58 -5.12
N LYS A 253 10.41 -19.72 -6.20
CA LYS A 253 9.06 -20.31 -6.18
C LYS A 253 8.94 -21.72 -5.60
N ASP A 254 10.04 -22.48 -5.58
CA ASP A 254 10.11 -23.85 -5.05
C ASP A 254 10.89 -23.95 -3.72
N LYS A 255 11.18 -22.82 -3.06
CA LYS A 255 12.00 -22.76 -1.85
C LYS A 255 11.16 -22.36 -0.65
N ASN A 256 11.35 -23.08 0.45
CA ASN A 256 10.82 -22.65 1.75
C ASN A 256 11.69 -21.51 2.31
N PRO A 257 11.07 -20.40 2.75
CA PRO A 257 11.73 -19.39 3.57
C PRO A 257 12.18 -19.97 4.92
N SER A 258 13.17 -19.34 5.55
CA SER A 258 13.72 -19.71 6.87
C SER A 258 12.98 -19.06 8.04
N PHE A 259 11.81 -18.47 7.80
CA PHE A 259 11.00 -17.80 8.81
C PHE A 259 9.51 -18.02 8.53
N GLY A 260 8.68 -17.71 9.52
CA GLY A 260 7.23 -17.82 9.43
C GLY A 260 6.51 -16.64 10.09
N LEU A 261 5.21 -16.57 9.84
CA LEU A 261 4.30 -15.56 10.39
C LEU A 261 3.16 -16.23 11.14
N ARG A 262 2.68 -15.62 12.23
CA ARG A 262 1.46 -16.04 12.93
C ARG A 262 0.65 -14.81 13.34
N LEU A 263 -0.66 -14.85 13.13
CA LEU A 263 -1.57 -13.86 13.68
C LEU A 263 -2.14 -14.30 15.04
N LYS A 264 -2.28 -13.33 15.94
CA LYS A 264 -2.97 -13.47 17.22
C LYS A 264 -3.79 -12.21 17.50
N CYS A 265 -4.82 -12.34 18.32
CA CYS A 265 -5.41 -11.17 18.97
C CYS A 265 -4.66 -10.88 20.28
N GLU A 266 -4.49 -9.60 20.64
CA GLU A 266 -3.92 -9.19 21.93
C GLU A 266 -4.79 -9.69 23.10
N ASP A 267 -6.11 -9.63 22.91
CA ASP A 267 -7.10 -10.30 23.75
C ASP A 267 -7.68 -11.52 23.01
N GLU A 268 -7.36 -12.72 23.50
CA GLU A 268 -7.84 -13.98 22.94
C GLU A 268 -9.38 -14.11 23.00
N GLY A 269 -10.02 -13.50 24.00
CA GLY A 269 -11.49 -13.50 24.13
C GLY A 269 -12.20 -12.66 23.08
N SER A 270 -11.46 -11.77 22.41
CA SER A 270 -11.97 -10.87 21.36
C SER A 270 -11.62 -11.36 19.95
N CYS A 271 -11.11 -12.59 19.82
CA CYS A 271 -10.59 -13.12 18.56
C CYS A 271 -11.60 -13.97 17.80
N ASN A 272 -11.87 -13.59 16.56
CA ASN A 272 -12.66 -14.38 15.62
C ASN A 272 -11.76 -14.94 14.51
N GLY A 273 -11.96 -16.21 14.17
CA GLY A 273 -11.20 -16.92 13.14
C GLY A 273 -10.41 -18.10 13.69
N ASP A 274 -10.04 -19.02 12.79
CA ASP A 274 -9.18 -20.14 13.13
C ASP A 274 -7.72 -19.69 13.32
N GLU A 275 -6.87 -20.58 13.86
CA GLU A 275 -5.43 -20.37 13.89
C GLU A 275 -4.91 -19.98 12.50
N CYS A 276 -4.22 -18.85 12.43
CA CYS A 276 -3.61 -18.34 11.20
C CYS A 276 -2.09 -18.23 11.35
N GLU A 277 -1.39 -19.23 10.82
CA GLU A 277 0.06 -19.40 10.83
C GLU A 277 0.55 -19.84 9.45
N ILE A 278 1.65 -19.21 9.02
CA ILE A 278 2.50 -19.67 7.92
C ILE A 278 3.80 -20.17 8.55
N ASN A 279 3.95 -21.48 8.63
CA ASN A 279 5.18 -22.12 9.07
C ASN A 279 5.64 -23.13 8.01
N PRO A 280 6.59 -22.76 7.13
CA PRO A 280 6.98 -23.59 6.00
C PRO A 280 7.57 -24.96 6.41
N LYS A 281 8.06 -25.12 7.64
CA LYS A 281 8.55 -26.41 8.17
C LYS A 281 7.43 -27.32 8.67
N LYS A 282 6.30 -26.75 9.12
CA LYS A 282 5.14 -27.53 9.57
C LYS A 282 4.16 -27.83 8.44
N VAL A 283 3.75 -26.80 7.70
CA VAL A 283 2.68 -26.93 6.68
C VAL A 283 3.23 -27.08 5.26
N GLY A 284 4.50 -26.75 5.05
CA GLY A 284 5.15 -26.78 3.73
C GLY A 284 4.98 -25.49 2.94
N LEU A 285 5.52 -25.50 1.73
CA LEU A 285 5.50 -24.38 0.80
C LEU A 285 4.07 -24.04 0.36
N ASN A 286 3.77 -22.74 0.26
CA ASN A 286 2.50 -22.23 -0.27
C ASN A 286 1.26 -22.80 0.47
N LYS A 287 1.35 -22.89 1.80
CA LYS A 287 0.25 -23.24 2.69
C LYS A 287 0.20 -22.37 3.93
N CYS A 288 -0.99 -22.30 4.51
CA CYS A 288 -1.26 -21.76 5.85
C CYS A 288 -1.95 -22.83 6.71
N SER A 289 -2.05 -22.59 8.02
CA SER A 289 -2.93 -23.35 8.91
C SER A 289 -4.42 -23.23 8.50
N ALA A 290 -5.25 -24.12 9.08
CA ALA A 290 -6.72 -24.25 9.08
C ALA A 290 -7.52 -23.77 7.86
N GLN A 291 -7.41 -22.51 7.46
CA GLN A 291 -8.10 -21.93 6.31
C GLN A 291 -7.46 -22.31 4.97
N ASN A 292 -6.12 -22.22 4.88
CA ASN A 292 -5.33 -22.48 3.67
C ASN A 292 -5.99 -21.99 2.35
N LEU A 293 -6.60 -20.81 2.39
CA LEU A 293 -7.35 -20.24 1.27
C LEU A 293 -6.36 -19.81 0.18
N LYS A 294 -6.79 -19.83 -1.08
CA LYS A 294 -5.93 -19.47 -2.22
C LYS A 294 -6.48 -18.24 -2.92
N SER A 295 -5.62 -17.29 -3.23
CA SER A 295 -5.91 -16.18 -4.15
C SER A 295 -4.65 -15.94 -4.97
N ASP A 296 -4.82 -15.85 -6.29
CA ASP A 296 -3.73 -15.80 -7.27
C ASP A 296 -2.67 -16.89 -7.09
N GLY A 297 -3.13 -18.09 -6.72
CA GLY A 297 -2.28 -19.25 -6.48
C GLY A 297 -1.53 -19.24 -5.14
N ALA A 298 -1.55 -18.13 -4.39
CA ALA A 298 -0.88 -17.98 -3.11
C ALA A 298 -1.82 -18.29 -1.92
N ALA A 299 -1.32 -19.05 -0.95
CA ALA A 299 -2.08 -19.40 0.24
C ALA A 299 -2.13 -18.22 1.24
N TRP A 300 -3.27 -18.05 1.91
CA TRP A 300 -3.47 -17.03 2.93
C TRP A 300 -4.43 -17.49 4.03
N CYS A 301 -4.41 -16.78 5.15
CA CYS A 301 -5.37 -16.90 6.23
C CYS A 301 -5.59 -15.54 6.92
N SER A 302 -6.65 -15.43 7.72
CA SER A 302 -7.00 -14.20 8.42
C SER A 302 -7.67 -14.44 9.77
N ILE A 303 -7.58 -13.43 10.63
CA ILE A 303 -8.33 -13.31 11.89
C ILE A 303 -8.99 -11.93 11.96
N THR A 304 -9.95 -11.80 12.86
CA THR A 304 -10.58 -10.51 13.20
C THR A 304 -10.48 -10.30 14.71
N ALA A 305 -9.87 -9.21 15.14
CA ALA A 305 -9.87 -8.75 16.52
C ALA A 305 -11.04 -7.77 16.71
N THR A 306 -11.97 -8.08 17.60
CA THR A 306 -13.18 -7.27 17.84
C THR A 306 -13.02 -6.32 19.02
N GLY A 307 -13.94 -5.36 19.17
CA GLY A 307 -13.99 -4.49 20.35
C GLY A 307 -12.78 -3.56 20.50
N ASN A 308 -12.17 -3.12 19.40
CA ASN A 308 -10.91 -2.36 19.37
C ASN A 308 -9.69 -3.13 19.91
N SER A 309 -9.79 -4.46 20.04
CA SER A 309 -8.63 -5.30 20.32
C SER A 309 -7.64 -5.28 19.15
N LYS A 310 -6.38 -5.58 19.45
CA LYS A 310 -5.29 -5.50 18.46
C LYS A 310 -5.02 -6.85 17.82
N VAL A 311 -4.61 -6.82 16.56
CA VAL A 311 -3.95 -7.93 15.89
C VAL A 311 -2.44 -7.85 16.13
N ILE A 312 -1.84 -8.96 16.53
CA ILE A 312 -0.40 -9.14 16.68
C ILE A 312 0.09 -10.07 15.58
N VAL A 313 1.05 -9.60 14.78
CA VAL A 313 1.81 -10.40 13.83
C VAL A 313 3.08 -10.87 14.53
N GLU A 314 3.17 -12.15 14.86
CA GLU A 314 4.42 -12.75 15.32
C GLU A 314 5.27 -13.19 14.13
N VAL A 315 6.53 -12.74 14.11
CA VAL A 315 7.55 -13.20 13.16
C VAL A 315 8.50 -14.12 13.90
N PHE A 316 8.86 -15.28 13.33
CA PHE A 316 9.74 -16.25 13.99
C PHE A 316 10.64 -17.01 13.01
N ASP A 317 11.84 -17.38 13.47
CA ASP A 317 12.77 -18.27 12.75
C ASP A 317 12.25 -19.72 12.72
N VAL A 318 12.61 -20.48 11.67
CA VAL A 318 12.08 -21.83 11.38
C VAL A 318 13.17 -22.90 11.25
#